data_AF-A0A1G7A8W3-F1
#
_entry.id   AF-A0A1G7A8W3-F1
#
_cell.length_a   1.000
_cell.length_b   1.000
_cell.length_c   1.000
_cell.angle_alpha   90.00
_cell.angle_beta   90.00
_cell.angle_gamma   90.00
#
_symmetry.space_group_name_H-M   'P 1'
#
loop_
_entity.id
_entity.type
_entity.pdbx_description
1 polymer ?
#
loop_
_entity_poly.entity_id
_entity_poly.type
_entity_poly.pdbx_seq_one_letter_code
_entity_poly.pdbx_strand_id
1 'polypeptide(L)'
;MIPEQFKQNTELNIEVYGHPVSVKYAFYYPEKRIDDQADPLVSHIEYRAESAIISETGYRSHFFHTEALHYCMFKSIQELVINIAEGLAREQGYQPPAPTHQLRLF
;
A
#
# COMPACT_ATOMS: atom_id res chain seq x y z
N MET A 1 17.51 -9.54 0.05
CA MET A 1 17.87 -8.17 0.45
C MET A 1 16.72 -7.27 0.04
N ILE A 2 16.06 -6.65 1.01
CA ILE A 2 14.94 -5.74 0.75
C ILE A 2 15.47 -4.50 0.04
N PRO A 3 14.83 -4.02 -1.04
CA PRO A 3 15.24 -2.79 -1.69
C PRO A 3 15.14 -1.57 -0.73
N GLU A 4 16.16 -0.73 -0.72
CA GLU A 4 16.31 0.39 0.24
C GLU A 4 15.11 1.35 0.22
N GLN A 5 14.46 1.54 -0.93
CA GLN A 5 13.29 2.42 -1.04
C GLN A 5 12.11 1.99 -0.17
N PHE A 6 12.05 0.73 0.27
CA PHE A 6 11.00 0.20 1.15
C PHE A 6 11.39 0.21 2.63
N LYS A 7 12.64 0.52 2.98
CA LYS A 7 13.16 0.48 4.36
C LYS A 7 12.94 1.79 5.13
N GLN A 8 11.87 2.52 4.83
CA GLN A 8 11.60 3.83 5.41
C GLN A 8 10.15 3.92 5.88
N ASN A 9 9.93 4.67 6.96
CA ASN A 9 8.59 5.04 7.40
C ASN A 9 8.17 6.30 6.68
N THR A 10 6.97 6.33 6.12
CA THR A 10 6.49 7.48 5.36
C THR A 10 4.98 7.62 5.44
N GLU A 11 4.51 8.86 5.23
CA GLU A 11 3.11 9.21 5.11
C GLU A 11 2.88 9.75 3.70
N LEU A 12 1.85 9.26 3.03
CA LEU A 12 1.56 9.54 1.64
C LEU A 12 0.07 9.87 1.49
N ASN A 13 -0.24 10.75 0.54
CA ASN A 13 -1.61 10.92 0.05
C ASN A 13 -1.67 10.30 -1.34
N ILE A 14 -2.59 9.36 -1.53
CA ILE A 14 -2.80 8.66 -2.79
C ILE A 14 -4.23 8.86 -3.27
N GLU A 15 -4.47 8.52 -4.54
CA GLU A 15 -5.80 8.45 -5.11
C GLU A 15 -6.11 6.99 -5.45
N VAL A 16 -7.27 6.51 -5.03
CA VAL A 16 -7.77 5.15 -5.30
C VAL A 16 -9.09 5.29 -6.03
N TYR A 17 -9.06 5.06 -7.35
CA TYR A 17 -10.22 5.20 -8.21
C TYR A 17 -10.95 6.56 -8.07
N GLY A 18 -10.19 7.66 -7.98
CA GLY A 18 -10.74 9.01 -7.79
C GLY A 18 -11.06 9.39 -6.35
N HIS A 19 -10.86 8.49 -5.39
CA HIS A 19 -11.05 8.78 -3.96
C HIS A 19 -9.71 9.10 -3.28
N PRO A 20 -9.59 10.23 -2.56
CA PRO A 20 -8.39 10.55 -1.81
C PRO A 20 -8.26 9.62 -0.59
N VAL A 21 -7.06 9.07 -0.40
CA VAL A 21 -6.72 8.17 0.71
C VAL A 21 -5.39 8.60 1.33
N SER A 22 -5.39 8.84 2.63
CA SER A 22 -4.17 9.04 3.42
C SER A 22 -3.60 7.70 3.84
N VAL A 23 -2.29 7.53 3.71
CA VAL A 23 -1.59 6.28 3.93
C VAL A 23 -0.41 6.48 4.85
N LYS A 24 -0.31 5.66 5.88
CA LYS A 24 0.88 5.55 6.73
C LYS A 24 1.57 4.22 6.49
N TYR A 25 2.75 4.25 5.90
CA TYR A 25 3.60 3.08 5.70
C TYR A 25 4.64 3.01 6.81
N ALA A 26 4.69 1.88 7.51
CA ALA A 26 5.64 1.60 8.56
C ALA A 26 6.40 0.30 8.29
N PHE A 27 7.71 0.41 8.32
CA PHE A 27 8.66 -0.70 8.23
C PHE A 27 9.22 -0.95 9.63
N TYR A 28 8.68 -1.97 10.32
CA TYR A 28 8.95 -2.16 11.74
C TYR A 28 10.25 -2.91 12.00
N TYR A 29 11.30 -2.20 12.42
CA TYR A 29 12.47 -2.84 13.02
C TYR A 29 12.14 -3.34 14.43
N PRO A 30 12.41 -4.63 14.75
CA PRO A 30 12.29 -5.09 16.13
C PRO A 30 13.30 -4.33 17.02
N GLU A 31 12.84 -3.83 18.17
CA GLU A 31 13.65 -3.05 19.12
C GLU A 31 14.86 -3.83 19.65
N LYS A 32 14.70 -5.15 19.78
CA LYS A 32 15.80 -6.08 20.01
C LYS A 32 16.21 -6.71 18.69
N ARG A 33 17.24 -6.15 18.07
CA ARG A 33 18.02 -6.91 17.08
C ARG A 33 18.65 -8.09 17.82
N ILE A 34 18.18 -9.30 17.53
CA ILE A 34 18.99 -10.49 17.78
C ILE A 34 20.14 -10.38 16.78
N ASP A 35 21.39 -10.59 17.22
CA ASP A 35 22.62 -10.19 16.51
C ASP A 35 22.80 -10.74 15.07
N ASP A 36 21.87 -11.56 14.56
CA ASP A 36 21.84 -12.10 13.19
C ASP A 36 20.60 -11.71 12.36
N GLN A 37 19.70 -10.86 12.86
CA GLN A 37 18.50 -10.47 12.12
C GLN A 37 18.76 -9.24 11.23
N ALA A 38 19.07 -9.49 9.96
CA ALA A 38 19.46 -8.45 9.00
C ALA A 38 18.29 -7.56 8.55
N ASP A 39 17.06 -8.11 8.51
CA ASP A 39 15.87 -7.42 8.00
C ASP A 39 14.70 -7.60 9.00
N PRO A 40 13.78 -6.61 9.11
CA PRO A 40 12.59 -6.76 9.94
C PRO A 40 11.68 -7.86 9.40
N LEU A 41 10.78 -8.36 10.24
CA LEU A 41 9.85 -9.44 9.86
C LEU A 41 8.53 -8.93 9.29
N VAL A 42 8.07 -7.74 9.71
CA VAL A 42 6.72 -7.24 9.38
C VAL A 42 6.75 -5.79 8.91
N SER A 43 5.97 -5.52 7.86
CA SER A 43 5.58 -4.19 7.42
C SER A 43 4.10 -3.96 7.65
N HIS A 44 3.72 -2.69 7.77
CA HIS A 44 2.36 -2.27 8.08
C HIS A 44 1.98 -1.04 7.25
N ILE A 45 0.73 -1.04 6.79
CA ILE A 45 0.13 0.07 6.08
C ILE A 45 -1.21 0.40 6.73
N GLU A 46 -1.39 1.64 7.16
CA GLU A 46 -2.69 2.17 7.54
C GLU A 46 -3.26 3.00 6.41
N TYR A 47 -4.50 2.73 6.04
CA TYR A 47 -5.29 3.50 5.09
C TYR A 47 -6.39 4.26 5.84
N ARG A 48 -6.55 5.54 5.51
CA ARG A 48 -7.61 6.42 6.02
C ARG A 48 -8.23 7.19 4.86
N ALA A 49 -9.54 7.06 4.71
CA ALA A 49 -10.32 7.73 3.69
C ALA A 49 -11.65 8.19 4.27
N GLU A 50 -12.16 9.33 3.83
CA GLU A 50 -13.54 9.77 4.15
C GLU A 50 -14.59 8.96 3.38
N SER A 51 -14.17 8.20 2.37
CA SER A 51 -15.03 7.31 1.60
C SER A 51 -14.88 5.87 2.05
N ALA A 52 -15.92 5.07 1.81
CA ALA A 52 -15.90 3.63 2.09
C ALA A 52 -15.05 2.81 1.10
N ILE A 53 -14.19 3.46 0.28
CA ILE A 53 -13.48 2.84 -0.83
C ILE A 53 -12.53 1.73 -0.39
N ILE A 54 -11.87 1.86 0.77
CA ILE A 54 -10.92 0.85 1.29
C ILE A 54 -11.57 -0.11 2.29
N SER A 55 -12.64 0.35 2.95
CA SER A 55 -13.38 -0.34 4.02
C SER A 55 -14.64 0.45 4.35
N GLU A 56 -15.67 -0.21 4.90
CA GLU A 56 -16.93 0.43 5.31
C GLU A 56 -16.75 1.67 6.21
N THR A 57 -15.74 1.67 7.10
CA THR A 57 -15.47 2.75 8.04
C THR A 57 -14.48 3.79 7.52
N GLY A 58 -13.95 3.60 6.30
CA GLY A 58 -12.87 4.41 5.76
C GLY A 58 -11.48 4.16 6.38
N TYR A 59 -11.37 3.25 7.36
CA TYR A 59 -10.10 2.86 7.98
C TYR A 59 -9.78 1.38 7.76
N ARG A 60 -8.57 1.10 7.27
CA ARG A 60 -8.06 -0.27 7.15
C ARG A 60 -6.58 -0.35 7.50
N SER A 61 -6.22 -1.35 8.27
CA SER A 61 -4.83 -1.71 8.55
C SER A 61 -4.47 -2.98 7.77
N HIS A 62 -3.28 -3.00 7.17
CA HIS A 62 -2.77 -4.10 6.38
C HIS A 62 -1.33 -4.45 6.82
N PHE A 63 -1.13 -5.68 7.25
CA PHE A 63 0.18 -6.21 7.66
C PHE A 63 0.65 -7.26 6.67
N PHE A 64 1.95 -7.26 6.39
CA PHE A 64 2.55 -8.28 5.54
C PHE A 64 4.00 -8.58 5.95
N HIS A 65 4.46 -9.79 5.64
CA HIS A 65 5.83 -10.19 5.89
C HIS A 65 6.74 -9.41 4.92
N THR A 66 7.80 -8.81 5.44
CA THR A 66 8.75 -7.98 4.68
C THR A 66 9.46 -8.76 3.58
N GLU A 67 9.54 -10.09 3.68
CA GLU A 67 10.04 -10.98 2.64
C GLU A 67 9.28 -10.82 1.31
N ALA A 68 8.00 -10.42 1.34
CA ALA A 68 7.25 -10.10 0.12
C ALA A 68 7.90 -8.95 -0.68
N LEU A 69 8.65 -8.07 -0.02
CA LEU A 69 9.37 -6.96 -0.66
C LEU A 69 10.63 -7.41 -1.41
N HIS A 70 11.15 -8.61 -1.15
CA HIS A 70 12.27 -9.16 -1.92
C HIS A 70 11.92 -9.42 -3.37
N TYR A 71 10.67 -9.82 -3.62
CA TYR A 71 10.17 -10.20 -4.94
C TYR A 71 9.25 -9.13 -5.54
N CYS A 72 9.11 -8.01 -4.84
CA CYS A 72 8.30 -6.88 -5.26
C CYS A 72 8.92 -6.18 -6.49
N MET A 73 8.10 -5.97 -7.51
CA MET A 73 8.49 -5.27 -8.75
C MET A 73 8.16 -3.77 -8.73
N PHE A 74 7.55 -3.28 -7.65
CA PHE A 74 7.19 -1.87 -7.53
C PHE A 74 8.44 -1.00 -7.36
N LYS A 75 8.42 0.17 -7.98
CA LYS A 75 9.55 1.11 -8.00
C LYS A 75 9.57 2.03 -6.78
N SER A 76 8.47 2.10 -6.03
CA SER A 76 8.32 2.98 -4.88
C SER A 76 7.29 2.45 -3.87
N ILE A 77 7.35 2.96 -2.63
CA ILE A 77 6.30 2.73 -1.62
C ILE A 77 4.95 3.22 -2.14
N GLN A 78 4.90 4.36 -2.84
CA GLN A 78 3.66 4.90 -3.39
C GLN A 78 2.98 3.90 -4.35
N GLU A 79 3.72 3.31 -5.28
CA GLU A 79 3.19 2.32 -6.22
C GLU A 79 2.69 1.05 -5.49
N LEU A 80 3.45 0.57 -4.50
CA LEU A 80 3.06 -0.56 -3.65
C LEU A 80 1.74 -0.28 -2.91
N VAL A 81 1.64 0.86 -2.22
CA VAL A 81 0.46 1.15 -1.39
C VAL A 81 -0.79 1.44 -2.23
N ILE A 82 -0.65 2.01 -3.44
CA ILE A 82 -1.74 2.17 -4.42
C ILE A 82 -2.23 0.81 -4.88
N ASN A 83 -1.32 -0.08 -5.29
CA ASN A 83 -1.69 -1.39 -5.80
C ASN A 83 -2.44 -2.22 -4.74
N ILE A 84 -1.95 -2.20 -3.50
CA ILE A 84 -2.64 -2.83 -2.37
C ILE A 84 -4.01 -2.16 -2.17
N ALA A 85 -4.09 -0.83 -2.09
CA ALA A 85 -5.35 -0.12 -1.87
C ALA A 85 -6.42 -0.42 -2.93
N GLU A 86 -6.03 -0.50 -4.19
CA GLU A 86 -6.90 -0.92 -5.28
C GLU A 86 -7.41 -2.36 -5.12
N GLY A 87 -6.53 -3.28 -4.70
CA GLY A 87 -6.92 -4.65 -4.34
C GLY A 87 -7.94 -4.67 -3.21
N LEU A 88 -7.68 -3.92 -2.14
CA LEU A 88 -8.58 -3.80 -0.98
C LEU A 88 -9.94 -3.23 -1.38
N ALA A 89 -9.97 -2.25 -2.29
CA ALA A 89 -11.21 -1.67 -2.79
C ALA A 89 -12.03 -2.69 -3.60
N ARG A 90 -11.37 -3.50 -4.43
CA ARG A 90 -12.04 -4.58 -5.18
C ARG A 90 -12.59 -5.66 -4.25
N GLU A 91 -11.86 -6.01 -3.19
CA GLU A 91 -12.37 -6.92 -2.14
C GLU A 91 -13.62 -6.38 -1.44
N GLN A 92 -13.74 -5.06 -1.29
CA GLN A 92 -14.94 -4.38 -0.78
C GLN A 92 -16.08 -4.31 -1.81
N GLY A 93 -15.91 -4.90 -3.00
CA GLY A 93 -16.91 -4.91 -4.06
C GLY A 93 -16.86 -3.70 -4.99
N TYR A 94 -15.82 -2.85 -4.89
CA TYR A 94 -15.64 -1.78 -5.85
C TYR A 94 -15.34 -2.35 -7.25
N GLN A 95 -16.18 -1.99 -8.21
CA GLN A 95 -15.99 -2.33 -9.61
C GLN A 95 -15.37 -1.12 -10.31
N PRO A 96 -14.08 -1.15 -10.65
CA PRO A 96 -13.48 -0.04 -11.36
C PRO A 96 -14.20 0.19 -12.68
N PRO A 97 -14.41 1.45 -13.09
CA PRO A 97 -14.98 1.74 -14.40
C PRO A 97 -14.15 1.01 -15.45
N ALA A 98 -14.82 0.28 -16.35
CA ALA A 98 -14.14 -0.41 -17.44
C ALA A 98 -13.22 0.59 -18.15
N PRO A 99 -11.98 0.21 -18.50
CA PRO A 99 -11.07 1.11 -19.18
C PRO A 99 -11.79 1.61 -20.43
N THR A 100 -12.22 2.86 -20.40
CA THR A 100 -12.84 3.50 -21.55
C THR A 100 -11.73 3.61 -22.58
N HIS A 101 -11.74 2.73 -23.58
CA HIS A 101 -11.10 2.98 -24.88
C HIS A 101 -11.83 4.16 -25.55
N GLN A 102 -11.81 5.33 -24.93
CA GLN A 102 -12.11 6.58 -25.63
C GLN A 102 -10.77 7.10 -26.13
N LEU A 103 -10.43 6.67 -27.35
CA LEU A 103 -9.69 7.50 -28.28
C LEU A 103 -10.38 8.87 -28.29
N ARG A 104 -9.85 9.83 -27.53
CA ARG A 104 -10.19 11.24 -27.70
C ARG A 104 -9.60 11.66 -29.03
N LEU A 105 -10.42 11.65 -30.08
CA LEU A 105 -10.17 12.42 -31.29
C LEU A 105 -10.66 13.85 -31.01
N PHE A 106 -9.72 14.72 -30.67
CA PHE A 106 -9.83 16.17 -30.91
C PHE A 106 -8.62 16.58 -31.73
#